data_AF-A0A0J8D728-F1
#
_entry.id   AF-A0A0J8D728-F1
#
_cell.length_a   1.000
_cell.length_b   1.000
_cell.length_c   1.000
_cell.angle_alpha   90.00
_cell.angle_beta   90.00
_cell.angle_gamma   90.00
#
_symmetry.space_group_name_H-M   'P 1'
#
loop_
_entity.id
_entity.type
_entity.pdbx_description
1 polymer ?
#
loop_
_entity_poly.entity_id
_entity_poly.type
_entity_poly.pdbx_seq_one_letter_code
_entity_poly.pdbx_strand_id
1 'polypeptide(L)'
;MNNLELINHLNKFKDKTLEIISVLEKDDEYILDNLDSLFRERQSIIDKIDTLETVQDEFKLIASELNLSFQEERLNSILEEKRKTLKDEVLQVKKDITKMKNQRLLNKKYVNMNPIDPVFLSKKF
;
A
#
# COMPACT_ATOMS: atom_id res chain seq x y z
N MET A 1 5.63 20.37 33.27
CA MET A 1 5.42 18.92 33.03
C MET A 1 5.08 18.63 31.57
N ASN A 2 4.29 19.47 30.88
CA ASN A 2 3.88 19.27 29.46
C ASN A 2 5.01 19.09 28.44
N ASN A 3 6.17 19.75 28.62
CA ASN A 3 7.23 19.73 27.61
C ASN A 3 7.91 18.33 27.49
N LEU A 4 8.17 17.66 28.61
CA LEU A 4 8.72 16.29 28.59
C LEU A 4 7.73 15.27 27.99
N GLU A 5 6.44 15.46 28.25
CA GLU A 5 5.38 14.63 27.71
C GLU A 5 5.26 14.80 26.20
N LEU A 6 5.26 16.04 25.71
CA LEU A 6 5.30 16.35 24.28
C LEU A 6 6.51 15.72 23.58
N ILE A 7 7.72 15.87 24.14
CA ILE A 7 8.94 15.26 23.60
C ILE A 7 8.79 13.74 23.51
N ASN A 8 8.25 13.09 24.54
CA ASN A 8 8.03 11.65 24.53
C ASN A 8 7.03 11.21 23.45
N HIS A 9 5.93 11.95 23.28
CA HIS A 9 4.97 11.65 22.23
C HIS A 9 5.54 11.86 20.82
N LEU A 10 6.28 12.94 20.59
CA LEU A 10 6.92 13.21 19.29
C LEU A 10 8.01 12.18 18.94
N ASN A 11 8.77 11.70 19.93
CA ASN A 11 9.69 10.59 19.72
C ASN A 11 8.95 9.30 19.35
N LYS A 12 7.88 8.95 20.07
CA LYS A 12 7.07 7.76 19.72
C LYS A 12 6.46 7.88 18.33
N PHE A 13 6.01 9.07 17.94
CA PHE A 13 5.50 9.35 16.61
C PHE A 13 6.59 9.12 15.54
N LYS A 14 7.80 9.62 15.77
CA LYS A 14 8.97 9.38 14.91
C LYS A 14 9.27 7.89 14.78
N ASP A 15 9.36 7.19 15.91
CA ASP A 15 9.69 5.76 15.95
C ASP A 15 8.65 4.94 15.17
N LYS A 16 7.35 5.23 15.37
CA LYS A 16 6.27 4.59 14.61
C LYS A 16 6.33 4.91 13.12
N THR A 17 6.67 6.14 12.76
CA THR A 17 6.86 6.53 11.34
C THR A 17 8.01 5.75 10.71
N LEU A 18 9.13 5.59 11.41
CA LEU A 18 10.26 4.79 10.95
C LEU A 18 9.94 3.28 10.87
N GLU A 19 9.15 2.77 11.82
CA GLU A 19 8.67 1.38 11.80
C GLU A 19 7.80 1.11 10.57
N ILE A 20 6.84 2.00 10.27
CA ILE A 20 6.01 1.93 9.07
C ILE A 20 6.87 1.95 7.81
N ILE A 21 7.84 2.87 7.72
CA ILE A 21 8.77 2.94 6.57
C ILE A 21 9.52 1.61 6.42
N SER A 22 10.10 1.09 7.50
CA SER A 22 10.85 -0.17 7.46
C SER A 22 10.00 -1.35 7.04
N VAL A 23 8.72 -1.36 7.44
CA VAL A 23 7.76 -2.37 7.00
C VAL A 23 7.46 -2.21 5.51
N LEU A 24 7.16 -1.00 5.04
CA LEU A 24 6.87 -0.75 3.62
C LEU A 24 8.05 -1.07 2.68
N GLU A 25 9.27 -0.93 3.15
CA GLU A 25 10.49 -1.24 2.40
C GLU A 25 10.75 -2.76 2.28
N LYS A 26 10.12 -3.59 3.12
CA LYS A 26 10.14 -5.05 2.95
C LYS A 26 9.10 -5.43 1.90
N ASP A 27 9.49 -6.22 0.90
CA ASP A 27 8.58 -6.71 -0.16
C ASP A 27 7.84 -8.00 0.27
N ASP A 28 7.37 -8.07 1.52
CA ASP A 28 6.63 -9.23 2.03
C ASP A 28 5.11 -9.08 1.81
N GLU A 29 4.49 -10.06 1.15
CA GLU A 29 3.06 -10.05 0.78
C GLU A 29 2.08 -9.99 1.98
N TYR A 30 2.53 -10.27 3.21
CA TYR A 30 1.72 -10.29 4.44
C TYR A 30 1.79 -9.00 5.28
N ILE A 31 2.34 -7.92 4.72
CA ILE A 31 2.57 -6.66 5.44
C ILE A 31 1.29 -5.89 5.79
N LEU A 32 0.21 -6.06 5.03
CA LEU A 32 -0.96 -5.17 5.08
C LEU A 32 -1.69 -5.19 6.43
N ASP A 33 -1.84 -6.36 7.06
CA ASP A 33 -2.50 -6.47 8.36
C ASP A 33 -1.69 -5.81 9.48
N ASN A 34 -0.36 -5.91 9.41
CA ASN A 34 0.54 -5.22 10.35
C ASN A 34 0.55 -3.72 10.12
N LEU A 35 0.39 -3.27 8.87
CA LEU A 35 0.44 -1.86 8.50
C LEU A 35 -0.75 -1.06 9.06
N ASP A 36 -1.98 -1.61 9.02
CA ASP A 36 -3.16 -0.92 9.57
C ASP A 36 -3.02 -0.69 11.09
N SER A 37 -2.51 -1.68 11.82
CA SER A 37 -2.24 -1.55 13.26
C SER A 37 -1.23 -0.43 13.54
N LEU A 38 -0.14 -0.37 12.78
CA LEU A 38 0.89 0.66 12.94
C LEU A 38 0.35 2.07 12.66
N PHE A 39 -0.49 2.22 11.63
CA PHE A 39 -1.13 3.51 11.34
C PHE A 39 -2.11 3.94 12.43
N ARG A 40 -2.89 3.00 12.99
CA ARG A 40 -3.79 3.29 14.13
C ARG A 40 -3.02 3.70 15.38
N GLU A 41 -1.91 3.02 15.68
CA GLU A 41 -1.04 3.39 16.79
C GLU A 41 -0.43 4.77 16.60
N ARG A 42 0.06 5.07 15.39
CA ARG A 42 0.58 6.40 15.03
C ARG A 42 -0.50 7.48 15.19
N GLN A 43 -1.73 7.23 14.75
CA GLN A 43 -2.85 8.16 14.92
C GLN A 43 -3.18 8.38 16.41
N SER A 44 -3.19 7.32 17.23
CA SER A 44 -3.42 7.45 18.66
C SER A 44 -2.36 8.32 19.36
N ILE A 45 -1.13 8.38 18.83
CA ILE A 45 -0.10 9.30 19.34
C ILE A 45 -0.42 10.75 18.97
N ILE A 46 -0.87 11.00 17.73
CA ILE A 46 -1.31 12.33 17.28
C ILE A 46 -2.46 12.81 18.16
N ASP A 47 -3.47 11.97 18.38
CA ASP A 47 -4.63 12.33 19.20
C ASP A 47 -4.21 12.70 20.63
N LYS A 48 -3.20 12.03 21.20
CA LYS A 48 -2.64 12.38 22.52
C LYS A 48 -1.93 13.73 22.48
N ILE A 49 -1.14 14.00 21.45
CA ILE A 49 -0.46 15.29 21.28
C ILE A 49 -1.48 16.43 21.19
N ASP A 50 -2.57 16.24 20.43
CA ASP A 50 -3.62 17.24 20.25
C ASP A 50 -4.36 17.57 21.56
N THR A 51 -4.38 16.65 22.53
CA THR A 51 -4.95 16.90 23.87
C THR A 51 -4.01 17.65 24.81
N LEU A 52 -2.72 17.78 24.48
CA LEU A 52 -1.78 18.50 25.32
C LEU A 52 -1.93 20.01 25.10
N GLU A 53 -2.15 20.76 26.18
CA GLU A 53 -2.01 22.21 26.17
C GLU A 53 -0.53 22.55 25.94
N THR A 54 -0.17 22.73 24.67
CA THR A 54 1.20 22.99 24.22
C THR A 54 1.28 24.32 23.51
N VAL A 55 2.40 25.03 23.71
CA VAL A 55 2.69 26.26 22.97
C VAL A 55 3.14 25.84 21.58
N GLN A 56 2.49 26.37 20.55
CA GLN A 56 2.73 26.00 19.15
C GLN A 56 4.22 26.09 18.74
N ASP A 57 4.97 27.02 19.32
CA ASP A 57 6.39 27.21 19.02
C ASP A 57 7.28 26.13 19.65
N GLU A 58 6.93 25.59 20.82
CA GLU A 58 7.64 24.46 21.42
C GLU A 58 7.49 23.20 20.56
N PHE A 59 6.27 22.94 20.07
CA PHE A 59 6.03 21.83 19.14
C PHE A 59 6.90 21.95 17.89
N LYS A 60 6.92 23.13 17.26
CA LYS A 60 7.70 23.36 16.04
C LYS A 60 9.19 23.14 16.26
N LEU A 61 9.73 23.61 17.38
CA LEU A 61 11.14 23.43 17.72
C LEU A 61 11.49 21.95 17.83
N ILE A 62 10.75 21.20 18.66
CA ILE A 62 11.01 19.77 18.89
C ILE A 62 10.80 18.97 17.60
N ALA A 63 9.75 19.28 16.83
CA ALA A 63 9.47 18.61 15.56
C ALA A 63 10.59 18.83 14.54
N SER A 64 11.18 20.03 14.52
CA SER A 64 12.35 20.35 13.69
C SER A 64 13.58 19.58 14.16
N GLU A 65 13.88 19.56 15.46
CA GLU A 65 15.02 18.82 16.02
C GLU A 65 14.93 17.31 15.74
N LEU A 66 13.72 16.76 15.77
CA LEU A 66 13.46 15.35 15.47
C LEU A 66 13.40 15.05 13.96
N ASN A 67 13.46 16.08 13.10
CA ASN A 67 13.32 16.00 11.65
C ASN A 67 12.01 15.32 11.20
N LEU A 68 10.89 15.60 11.88
CA LEU A 68 9.62 14.92 11.61
C LEU A 68 9.11 15.18 10.19
N SER A 69 9.29 16.40 9.66
CA SER A 69 8.88 16.75 8.29
C SER A 69 9.57 15.88 7.25
N PHE A 70 10.87 15.66 7.41
CA PHE A 70 11.64 14.83 6.49
C PHE A 70 11.18 13.37 6.51
N GLN A 71 10.91 12.83 7.72
CA GLN A 71 10.40 11.46 7.83
C GLN A 71 9.00 11.33 7.22
N GLU A 72 8.16 12.35 7.35
CA GLU A 72 6.82 12.37 6.76
C GLU A 72 6.86 12.43 5.22
N GLU A 73 7.71 13.29 4.67
CA GLU A 73 7.94 13.36 3.22
C GLU A 73 8.43 12.02 2.68
N ARG A 74 9.36 11.36 3.38
CA ARG A 74 9.85 10.04 3.01
C ARG A 74 8.73 8.99 3.04
N LEU A 75 7.93 8.95 4.11
CA LEU A 75 6.79 8.02 4.20
C LEU A 75 5.81 8.24 3.04
N ASN A 76 5.45 9.50 2.76
CA ASN A 76 4.54 9.83 1.66
C ASN A 76 5.08 9.41 0.30
N SER A 77 6.38 9.60 0.05
CA SER A 77 7.01 9.15 -1.20
C SER A 77 6.89 7.64 -1.39
N ILE A 78 7.15 6.85 -0.34
CA ILE A 78 7.09 5.39 -0.40
C ILE A 78 5.65 4.92 -0.63
N LEU A 79 4.68 5.54 0.05
CA LEU A 79 3.26 5.23 -0.13
C LEU A 79 2.78 5.51 -1.55
N GLU A 80 3.17 6.65 -2.14
CA GLU A 80 2.82 6.97 -3.52
C GLU A 80 3.47 6.02 -4.54
N GLU A 81 4.71 5.61 -4.30
CA GLU A 81 5.39 4.59 -5.11
C GLU A 81 4.63 3.25 -5.05
N LYS A 82 4.37 2.73 -3.85
CA LYS A 82 3.64 1.46 -3.66
C LYS A 82 2.24 1.54 -4.27
N ARG A 83 1.54 2.67 -4.11
CA ARG A 83 0.22 2.90 -4.71
C ARG A 83 0.27 2.86 -6.23
N LYS A 84 1.32 3.43 -6.84
CA LYS A 84 1.52 3.39 -8.29
C LYS A 84 1.75 1.95 -8.76
N THR A 85 2.63 1.20 -8.11
CA THR A 85 2.90 -0.20 -8.43
C THR A 85 1.62 -1.04 -8.37
N LEU A 86 0.84 -0.92 -7.31
CA LEU A 86 -0.45 -1.62 -7.18
C LEU A 86 -1.45 -1.26 -8.30
N LYS A 87 -1.51 0.01 -8.72
CA LYS A 87 -2.36 0.43 -9.85
C LYS A 87 -1.92 -0.24 -11.16
N ASP A 88 -0.61 -0.32 -11.40
CA ASP A 88 -0.05 -0.94 -12.59
C ASP A 88 -0.30 -2.45 -12.61
N GLU A 89 -0.15 -3.13 -11.47
CA GLU A 89 -0.50 -4.55 -11.31
C GLU A 89 -1.98 -4.82 -11.56
N VAL A 90 -2.88 -4.03 -10.97
CA VAL A 90 -4.33 -4.13 -11.20
C VAL A 90 -4.67 -3.92 -12.67
N LEU A 91 -4.01 -2.96 -13.33
CA LEU A 91 -4.19 -2.72 -14.76
C LEU A 91 -3.73 -3.92 -15.59
N GLN A 92 -2.62 -4.54 -15.23
CA GLN A 92 -2.11 -5.73 -15.90
C GLN A 92 -3.06 -6.91 -15.76
N VAL A 93 -3.53 -7.19 -14.54
CA VAL A 93 -4.54 -8.23 -14.29
C VAL A 93 -5.81 -8.01 -15.12
N LYS A 94 -6.28 -6.76 -15.24
CA LYS A 94 -7.44 -6.44 -16.09
C LYS A 94 -7.19 -6.75 -17.56
N LYS A 95 -6.00 -6.46 -18.08
CA LYS A 95 -5.61 -6.79 -19.46
C LYS A 95 -5.59 -8.31 -19.67
N ASP A 96 -5.04 -9.06 -18.72
CA ASP A 96 -4.95 -10.52 -18.80
C ASP A 96 -6.33 -11.18 -18.77
N ILE A 97 -7.22 -10.71 -17.88
CA ILE A 97 -8.63 -11.15 -17.86
C ILE A 97 -9.30 -10.89 -19.21
N THR A 98 -9.06 -9.72 -19.81
CA THR A 98 -9.64 -9.36 -21.11
C THR A 98 -9.12 -10.27 -22.23
N LYS A 99 -7.81 -10.52 -22.25
CA LYS A 99 -7.18 -11.45 -23.20
C LYS A 99 -7.75 -12.86 -23.07
N MET A 100 -7.89 -13.36 -21.84
CA MET A 100 -8.50 -14.67 -21.57
C MET A 100 -9.96 -14.74 -22.03
N LYS A 101 -10.76 -13.69 -21.79
CA LYS A 101 -12.14 -13.61 -22.28
C LYS A 101 -12.20 -13.67 -23.81
N ASN A 102 -11.34 -12.92 -24.49
CA ASN A 102 -11.28 -12.90 -25.94
C ASN A 102 -10.87 -14.26 -26.52
N GLN A 103 -9.88 -14.93 -25.92
CA GLN A 103 -9.49 -16.30 -26.30
C GLN A 103 -10.65 -17.29 -26.14
N ARG A 104 -11.39 -17.22 -25.03
CA ARG A 104 -12.59 -18.07 -24.81
C ARG A 104 -13.67 -17.82 -25.87
N LEU A 105 -13.91 -16.56 -26.24
CA LEU A 105 -14.88 -16.21 -27.29
C LEU A 105 -14.46 -16.72 -28.66
N LEU A 106 -13.17 -16.58 -29.00
CA LEU A 106 -12.62 -17.13 -30.25
C LEU A 106 -12.78 -18.64 -30.30
N ASN A 107 -12.42 -19.36 -29.23
CA ASN A 107 -12.58 -20.81 -29.16
C ASN A 107 -14.04 -21.24 -29.33
N LYS A 108 -15.00 -20.55 -28.68
CA LYS A 108 -16.43 -20.79 -28.90
C LYS A 108 -16.83 -20.58 -30.36
N LYS A 109 -16.34 -19.52 -31.00
CA LYS A 109 -16.61 -19.25 -32.42
C LYS A 109 -16.03 -20.32 -33.34
N TYR A 110 -14.80 -20.79 -33.08
CA TYR A 110 -14.17 -21.88 -33.83
C TYR A 110 -14.95 -23.20 -33.69
N VAL A 111 -15.36 -23.58 -32.49
CA VAL A 111 -16.21 -24.76 -32.24
C VAL A 111 -17.55 -24.64 -32.98
N ASN A 112 -18.16 -23.46 -32.99
CA ASN A 112 -19.43 -23.23 -33.70
C ASN A 112 -19.26 -23.19 -35.23
N MET A 113 -18.11 -22.78 -35.75
CA MET A 113 -17.85 -22.71 -37.20
C MET A 113 -17.42 -24.05 -37.80
N ASN A 114 -16.81 -24.94 -37.02
CA ASN A 114 -16.50 -26.32 -37.42
C ASN A 114 -17.22 -27.30 -36.47
N PRO A 115 -18.49 -27.63 -36.75
CA PRO A 115 -19.28 -28.56 -35.91
C PRO A 115 -18.84 -30.03 -36.04
N ILE A 116 -17.85 -30.31 -36.89
CA ILE A 116 -17.28 -31.65 -37.06
C ILE A 116 -16.37 -31.91 -35.86
N ASP A 117 -16.76 -32.89 -35.04
CA ASP A 117 -15.96 -33.36 -33.91
C ASP A 117 -14.52 -33.69 -34.39
N PRO A 118 -13.46 -33.23 -33.71
CA PRO A 118 -12.07 -33.63 -34.00
C PRO A 118 -11.88 -35.15 -34.12
N VAL A 119 -12.74 -35.95 -33.49
CA VAL A 119 -12.82 -37.42 -33.65
C VAL A 119 -13.08 -37.85 -35.11
N PHE A 120 -13.83 -37.07 -35.90
CA PHE A 120 -14.06 -37.35 -37.32
C PHE A 120 -12.91 -36.89 -38.23
N LEU A 121 -12.08 -35.95 -37.79
CA LEU A 121 -10.90 -35.48 -38.54
C LEU A 121 -9.68 -36.39 -38.34
N SER A 122 -9.65 -37.18 -37.28
CA SER A 122 -8.58 -38.15 -37.01
C SER A 122 -8.77 -39.52 -37.69
N LYS A 123 -9.95 -39.77 -38.27
CA LYS A 123 -10.17 -40.93 -39.14
C LYS A 123 -9.42 -40.71 -40.45
N LYS A 124 -8.24 -41.32 -40.57
CA LYS A 124 -7.61 -41.53 -41.88
C LYS A 124 -8.55 -42.38 -42.74
N PHE A 125 -8.99 -41.83 -43.87
CA PHE A 125 -9.58 -42.61 -44.96
C PHE A 125 -8.51 -43.50 -45.60
#